data_AF-A0AAV7ZVM4-F1
#
_entry.id   AF-A0AAV7ZVM4-F1
#
_cell.length_a   1.000
_cell.length_b   1.000
_cell.length_c   1.000
_cell.angle_alpha   90.00
_cell.angle_beta   90.00
_cell.angle_gamma   90.00
#
_symmetry.space_group_name_H-M   'P 1'
#
loop_
_entity.id
_entity.type
_entity.pdbx_description
1 polymer ?
#
loop_
_entity_poly.entity_id
_entity_poly.type
_entity_poly.pdbx_seq_one_letter_code
_entity_poly.pdbx_strand_id
1 'polypeptide(L)'
;MTFFLSEIECPICLDTLKTPIKMCKNGHSFCQVCIEIALHTSKQCPICRIETTKNSLSRNLFLENFIKKWKEIQKHHNNDGVYQELENLTKTNNTKEKPRIAMVDFEQLGNLHLDMKQQIEQLNTAATQLDKERDLWKTKTQEEQDKNENLENKVGQLEEALQILENDLNAYKNF
;
A
#
# COMPACT_ATOMS: atom_id res chain seq x y z
N MET A 1 5.41 -23.39 2.92
CA MET A 1 4.50 -24.31 3.63
C MET A 1 3.08 -23.75 3.53
N THR A 2 2.16 -24.50 2.93
CA THR A 2 0.81 -24.13 2.46
C THR A 2 -0.25 -24.00 3.56
N PHE A 3 0.03 -23.26 4.64
CA PHE A 3 -0.78 -23.35 5.87
C PHE A 3 -2.12 -22.59 5.85
N PHE A 4 -2.36 -21.64 4.93
CA PHE A 4 -3.60 -20.84 4.92
C PHE A 4 -4.69 -21.35 3.98
N LEU A 5 -4.34 -22.11 2.94
CA LEU A 5 -5.31 -22.61 1.96
C LEU A 5 -6.15 -23.76 2.53
N SER A 6 -5.58 -24.59 3.42
CA SER A 6 -6.29 -25.69 4.07
C SER A 6 -7.48 -25.23 4.92
N GLU A 7 -7.43 -24.02 5.48
CA GLU A 7 -8.47 -23.50 6.37
C GLU A 7 -9.74 -23.05 5.63
N ILE A 8 -9.64 -22.78 4.31
CA ILE A 8 -10.78 -22.42 3.46
C ILE A 8 -11.14 -23.50 2.43
N GLU A 9 -10.42 -24.61 2.43
CA GLU A 9 -10.64 -25.75 1.55
C GLU A 9 -11.57 -26.78 2.20
N CYS A 10 -12.47 -27.34 1.41
CA CYS A 10 -13.30 -28.44 1.88
C CYS A 10 -12.50 -29.74 1.85
N PRO A 11 -12.35 -30.45 2.98
CA PRO A 11 -11.56 -31.69 3.05
C PRO A 11 -12.22 -32.87 2.30
N ILE A 12 -13.44 -32.70 1.80
CA ILE A 12 -14.17 -33.74 1.04
C ILE A 12 -14.02 -33.54 -0.46
N CYS A 13 -14.25 -32.32 -0.96
CA CYS A 13 -14.20 -32.03 -2.40
C CYS A 13 -12.90 -31.37 -2.86
N LEU A 14 -12.00 -31.02 -1.92
CA LEU A 14 -10.70 -30.39 -2.18
C LEU A 14 -10.81 -29.08 -3.00
N ASP A 15 -11.92 -28.38 -2.81
CA ASP A 15 -12.23 -27.10 -3.44
C ASP A 15 -12.56 -26.09 -2.33
N THR A 16 -12.53 -24.79 -2.65
CA THR A 16 -12.90 -23.74 -1.69
C THR A 16 -14.28 -24.01 -1.11
N LEU A 17 -14.42 -23.90 0.21
CA LEU A 17 -15.67 -24.12 0.92
C LEU A 17 -16.81 -23.28 0.31
N LYS A 18 -17.91 -23.96 -0.04
CA LYS A 18 -19.09 -23.39 -0.69
C LYS A 18 -20.15 -23.11 0.35
N THR A 19 -20.74 -21.92 0.28
CA THR A 19 -21.82 -21.51 1.17
C THR A 19 -23.11 -22.27 0.84
N PRO A 20 -23.89 -22.76 1.83
CA PRO A 20 -23.63 -22.64 3.26
C PRO A 20 -22.50 -23.55 3.76
N ILE A 21 -21.66 -23.03 4.65
CA ILE A 21 -20.55 -23.79 5.25
C ILE A 21 -21.05 -24.40 6.56
N LYS A 22 -20.92 -25.72 6.68
CA LYS A 22 -21.37 -26.49 7.83
C LYS A 22 -20.19 -26.91 8.68
N MET A 23 -20.32 -26.78 9.99
CA MET A 23 -19.28 -27.04 10.96
C MET A 23 -19.73 -28.10 11.97
N CYS A 24 -18.86 -29.07 12.26
CA CYS A 24 -19.10 -30.03 13.32
C CYS A 24 -18.83 -29.40 14.69
N LYS A 25 -19.22 -30.09 15.78
CA LYS A 25 -19.04 -29.58 17.17
C LYS A 25 -17.59 -29.25 17.56
N ASN A 26 -16.62 -29.86 16.89
CA ASN A 26 -15.19 -29.62 17.12
C ASN A 26 -14.58 -28.56 16.18
N GLY A 27 -15.37 -27.92 15.32
CA GLY A 27 -14.89 -26.82 14.47
C GLY A 27 -14.52 -27.19 13.02
N HIS A 28 -14.55 -28.46 12.62
CA HIS A 28 -14.23 -28.85 11.24
C HIS A 28 -15.33 -28.40 10.27
N SER A 29 -14.93 -27.67 9.23
CA SER A 29 -15.84 -27.03 8.27
C SER A 29 -15.88 -27.75 6.92
N PHE A 30 -17.07 -27.79 6.32
CA PHE A 30 -17.34 -28.50 5.08
C PHE A 30 -18.37 -27.72 4.23
N CYS A 31 -18.37 -27.94 2.92
CA CYS A 31 -19.51 -27.56 2.09
C CYS A 31 -20.75 -28.32 2.59
N GLN A 32 -21.91 -27.65 2.69
CA GLN A 32 -23.14 -28.29 3.15
C GLN A 32 -23.44 -29.61 2.40
N VAL A 33 -23.39 -29.58 1.07
CA VAL A 33 -23.67 -30.76 0.23
C VAL A 33 -22.70 -31.90 0.56
N CYS A 34 -21.41 -31.59 0.70
CA CYS A 34 -20.38 -32.60 0.92
C CYS A 34 -20.55 -33.31 2.27
N ILE A 35 -20.75 -32.56 3.35
CA ILE A 35 -20.95 -33.19 4.67
C ILE A 35 -22.28 -33.91 4.74
N GLU A 36 -23.35 -33.41 4.12
CA GLU A 36 -24.63 -34.11 4.09
C GLU A 36 -24.49 -35.47 3.40
N ILE A 37 -23.81 -35.56 2.25
CA ILE A 37 -23.53 -36.83 1.57
C ILE A 37 -22.73 -37.77 2.47
N ALA A 38 -21.65 -37.29 3.09
CA ALA A 38 -20.82 -38.11 3.98
C ALA A 38 -21.64 -38.68 5.17
N LEU A 39 -22.55 -37.86 5.72
CA LEU A 39 -23.43 -38.25 6.81
C LEU A 39 -24.55 -39.22 6.41
N HIS A 40 -24.79 -39.45 5.11
CA HIS A 40 -25.66 -40.56 4.69
C HIS A 40 -24.97 -41.90 4.89
N THR A 41 -23.66 -41.98 4.66
CA THR A 41 -22.86 -43.21 4.77
C THR A 41 -22.40 -43.48 6.21
N SER A 42 -21.97 -42.44 6.94
CA SER A 42 -21.47 -42.57 8.31
C SER A 42 -21.94 -41.40 9.16
N LYS A 43 -22.56 -41.65 10.32
CA LYS A 43 -23.04 -40.62 11.25
C LYS A 43 -21.90 -40.00 12.09
N GLN A 44 -20.77 -39.71 11.45
CA GLN A 44 -19.57 -39.19 12.09
C GLN A 44 -18.92 -38.09 11.24
N CYS A 45 -18.22 -37.17 11.90
CA CYS A 45 -17.41 -36.17 11.22
C CYS A 45 -16.27 -36.85 10.42
N PRO A 46 -16.09 -36.56 9.12
CA PRO A 46 -15.03 -37.16 8.32
C PRO A 46 -13.60 -36.91 8.81
N ILE A 47 -13.38 -35.86 9.62
CA ILE A 47 -12.05 -35.52 10.16
C ILE A 47 -11.85 -36.12 11.56
N CYS A 48 -12.66 -35.71 12.54
CA CYS A 48 -12.45 -36.13 13.94
C CYS A 48 -13.25 -37.36 14.37
N ARG A 49 -14.08 -37.93 13.50
CA ARG A 49 -14.89 -39.13 13.72
C ARG A 49 -15.90 -39.06 14.88
N ILE A 50 -16.11 -37.87 15.45
CA ILE A 50 -17.16 -37.67 16.46
C ILE A 50 -18.54 -37.80 15.83
N GLU A 51 -19.48 -38.41 16.56
CA GLU A 51 -20.86 -38.55 16.16
C GLU A 51 -21.45 -37.21 15.72
N THR A 52 -21.88 -37.17 14.46
CA THR A 52 -22.36 -35.96 13.80
C THR A 52 -23.59 -36.35 12.99
N THR A 53 -24.66 -35.57 13.15
CA THR A 53 -25.89 -35.70 12.37
C THR A 53 -26.14 -34.39 11.62
N LYS A 54 -27.05 -34.41 10.63
CA LYS A 54 -27.42 -33.20 9.88
C LYS A 54 -27.89 -32.07 10.81
N ASN A 55 -28.57 -32.42 11.90
CA ASN A 55 -29.11 -31.47 12.88
C ASN A 55 -28.06 -30.97 13.88
N SER A 56 -26.95 -31.72 14.06
CA SER A 56 -25.87 -31.30 14.97
C SER A 56 -24.85 -30.37 14.30
N LEU A 57 -24.98 -30.10 13.00
CA LEU A 57 -24.11 -29.20 12.26
C LEU A 57 -24.56 -27.75 12.43
N SER A 58 -23.64 -26.87 12.80
CA SER A 58 -23.86 -25.42 12.82
C SER A 58 -23.40 -24.77 11.51
N ARG A 59 -23.90 -23.58 11.20
CA ARG A 59 -23.43 -22.79 10.05
C ARG A 59 -22.25 -21.92 10.48
N ASN A 60 -21.14 -21.97 9.74
CA ASN A 60 -19.96 -21.15 10.01
C ASN A 60 -20.03 -19.82 9.27
N LEU A 61 -20.83 -18.88 9.78
CA LEU A 61 -21.02 -17.55 9.18
C LEU A 61 -19.72 -16.74 9.08
N PHE A 62 -18.81 -16.92 10.03
CA PHE A 62 -17.51 -16.25 10.01
C PHE A 62 -16.72 -16.66 8.77
N LEU A 63 -16.60 -17.97 8.52
CA LEU A 63 -15.83 -18.49 7.40
C LEU A 63 -16.48 -18.13 6.05
N GLU A 64 -17.81 -18.10 5.98
CA GLU A 64 -18.54 -17.61 4.81
C GLU A 64 -18.22 -16.14 4.51
N ASN A 65 -18.28 -15.28 5.52
CA ASN A 65 -17.97 -13.85 5.40
C ASN A 65 -16.49 -13.62 5.06
N PHE A 66 -15.60 -14.40 5.66
CA PHE A 66 -14.17 -14.35 5.39
C PHE A 66 -13.87 -14.69 3.92
N ILE A 67 -14.37 -15.82 3.43
CA ILE A 67 -14.18 -16.24 2.02
C ILE A 67 -14.78 -15.21 1.06
N LYS A 68 -15.93 -14.61 1.40
CA LYS A 68 -16.53 -13.55 0.59
C LYS A 68 -15.60 -12.33 0.48
N LYS A 69 -15.14 -11.78 1.62
CA LYS A 69 -14.22 -10.63 1.66
C LYS A 69 -12.90 -10.94 0.97
N TRP A 70 -12.36 -12.14 1.17
CA TRP A 70 -11.15 -12.60 0.50
C TRP A 70 -11.31 -12.55 -1.02
N LYS A 71 -12.42 -13.06 -1.56
CA LYS A 71 -12.73 -13.00 -3.00
C LYS A 71 -12.90 -11.57 -3.51
N GLU A 72 -13.42 -10.65 -2.70
CA GLU A 72 -13.52 -9.23 -3.05
C GLU A 72 -12.13 -8.58 -3.15
N ILE A 73 -11.26 -8.80 -2.16
CA ILE A 73 -9.86 -8.31 -2.18
C ILE A 73 -9.11 -8.83 -3.40
N GLN A 74 -9.25 -10.11 -3.73
CA GLN A 74 -8.63 -10.71 -4.92
C GLN A 74 -9.09 -10.05 -6.23
N LYS A 75 -10.34 -9.58 -6.32
CA LYS A 75 -10.83 -8.87 -7.50
C LYS A 75 -10.23 -7.46 -7.62
N HIS A 76 -10.00 -6.78 -6.50
CA HIS A 76 -9.40 -5.45 -6.51
C HIS A 76 -7.92 -5.50 -6.92
N HIS A 77 -7.15 -6.49 -6.44
CA HIS A 77 -5.77 -6.68 -6.88
C HIS A 77 -5.62 -6.95 -8.38
N ASN A 78 -6.63 -7.55 -9.05
CA ASN A 78 -6.60 -7.75 -10.51
C ASN A 78 -6.83 -6.47 -11.34
N ASN A 79 -7.23 -5.34 -10.73
CA ASN A 79 -7.47 -4.06 -11.42
C ASN A 79 -6.36 -3.03 -11.19
N ASP A 80 -5.45 -3.27 -10.25
CA ASP A 80 -4.23 -2.47 -10.09
C ASP A 80 -3.22 -3.02 -11.10
N GLY A 81 -2.88 -2.26 -12.15
CA GLY A 81 -2.14 -2.69 -13.36
C GLY A 81 -0.80 -3.44 -13.18
N VAL A 82 -0.36 -3.65 -11.95
CA VAL A 82 0.79 -4.49 -11.55
C VAL A 82 0.60 -5.96 -11.97
N TYR A 83 -0.61 -6.52 -11.85
CA TYR A 83 -0.83 -7.94 -12.17
C TYR A 83 -0.95 -8.22 -13.68
N GLN A 84 -1.33 -7.24 -14.50
CA GLN A 84 -1.42 -7.41 -15.95
C GLN A 84 -0.03 -7.58 -16.59
N GLU A 85 0.99 -6.89 -16.06
CA GLU A 85 2.38 -6.99 -16.53
C GLU A 85 3.02 -8.33 -16.14
N LEU A 86 2.75 -8.83 -14.92
CA LEU A 86 3.14 -10.18 -14.48
C LEU A 86 2.46 -11.29 -15.30
N GLU A 87 1.19 -11.11 -15.67
CA GLU A 87 0.49 -12.07 -16.53
C GLU A 87 1.06 -12.07 -17.96
N ASN A 88 1.53 -10.92 -18.45
CA ASN A 88 2.20 -10.83 -19.74
C ASN A 88 3.60 -11.46 -19.73
N LEU A 89 4.33 -11.38 -18.61
CA LEU A 89 5.62 -12.05 -18.42
C LEU A 89 5.49 -13.58 -18.29
N THR A 90 4.35 -14.09 -17.81
CA THR A 90 4.10 -15.54 -17.71
C THR A 90 3.54 -16.15 -19.00
N LYS A 91 2.92 -15.36 -19.87
CA LYS A 91 2.42 -15.79 -21.20
C LYS A 91 3.50 -16.21 -22.19
N THR A 92 4.78 -15.90 -21.96
CA THR A 92 5.88 -16.37 -22.84
C THR A 92 6.31 -17.81 -22.58
N ASN A 93 5.84 -18.45 -21.49
CA ASN A 93 6.13 -19.85 -21.21
C ASN A 93 4.85 -20.69 -21.32
N ASN A 94 4.80 -21.54 -22.35
CA ASN A 94 3.69 -22.43 -22.71
C ASN A 94 3.38 -23.48 -21.63
N THR A 95 2.74 -23.08 -20.54
CA THR A 95 2.12 -24.01 -19.58
C THR A 95 0.69 -23.55 -19.31
N LYS A 96 -0.29 -24.38 -19.70
CA LYS A 96 -1.74 -24.17 -19.48
C LYS A 96 -2.14 -24.38 -18.01
N GLU A 97 -1.44 -23.75 -17.08
CA GLU A 97 -1.82 -23.73 -15.68
C GLU A 97 -2.26 -22.32 -15.29
N LYS A 98 -3.50 -22.23 -14.82
CA LYS A 98 -4.08 -21.01 -14.24
C LYS A 98 -3.12 -20.51 -13.14
N PRO A 99 -2.76 -19.22 -13.05
CA PRO A 99 -1.76 -18.76 -12.10
C PRO A 99 -2.29 -19.05 -10.68
N ARG A 100 -1.69 -20.06 -10.05
CA ARG A 100 -1.89 -20.36 -8.65
C ARG A 100 -1.28 -19.17 -7.93
N ILE A 101 -2.08 -18.39 -7.21
CA ILE A 101 -1.57 -17.27 -6.40
C ILE A 101 -0.42 -17.86 -5.57
N ALA A 102 0.81 -17.48 -5.90
CA ALA A 102 1.96 -17.88 -5.11
C ALA A 102 1.74 -17.27 -3.74
N MET A 103 1.50 -18.12 -2.72
CA MET A 103 1.54 -17.65 -1.34
C MET A 103 2.95 -17.06 -1.16
N VAL A 104 3.03 -15.74 -1.09
CA VAL A 104 4.27 -15.03 -0.81
C VAL A 104 4.79 -15.58 0.52
N ASP A 105 6.05 -16.00 0.54
CA ASP A 105 6.68 -16.50 1.76
C ASP A 105 6.54 -15.43 2.85
N PHE A 106 5.95 -15.80 4.00
CA PHE A 106 5.68 -14.86 5.09
C PHE A 106 6.97 -14.21 5.61
N GLU A 107 8.10 -14.91 5.53
CA GLU A 107 9.41 -14.35 5.87
C GLU A 107 9.84 -13.28 4.84
N GLN A 108 9.68 -13.57 3.55
CA GLN A 108 9.97 -12.60 2.49
C GLN A 108 9.03 -11.39 2.52
N LEU A 109 7.75 -11.60 2.82
CA LEU A 109 6.77 -10.52 2.97
C LEU A 109 7.07 -9.67 4.21
N GLY A 110 7.51 -10.29 5.31
CA GLY A 110 7.95 -9.61 6.52
C GLY A 110 9.20 -8.75 6.26
N ASN A 111 10.19 -9.30 5.56
CA ASN A 111 11.40 -8.58 5.18
C ASN A 111 11.11 -7.43 4.21
N LEU A 112 10.23 -7.64 3.23
CA LEU A 112 9.79 -6.58 2.31
C LEU A 112 9.06 -5.45 3.04
N HIS A 113 8.20 -5.77 4.00
CA HIS A 113 7.52 -4.75 4.81
C HIS A 113 8.50 -3.97 5.70
N LEU A 114 9.53 -4.63 6.22
CA LEU A 114 10.57 -3.99 7.01
C LEU A 114 11.42 -3.06 6.14
N ASP A 115 11.83 -3.51 4.96
CA ASP A 115 12.57 -2.69 3.99
C ASP A 115 11.75 -1.48 3.54
N MET A 116 10.46 -1.68 3.22
CA MET A 116 9.55 -0.59 2.86
C MET A 116 9.40 0.44 3.99
N LYS A 117 9.30 0.00 5.25
CA LYS A 117 9.30 0.90 6.41
C LYS A 117 10.60 1.71 6.52
N GLN A 118 11.74 1.05 6.34
CA GLN A 118 13.05 1.69 6.39
C GLN A 118 13.20 2.74 5.27
N GLN A 119 12.75 2.43 4.05
CA GLN A 119 12.75 3.37 2.94
C GLN A 119 11.86 4.60 3.22
N ILE A 120 10.65 4.40 3.77
CA ILE A 120 9.75 5.50 4.16
C ILE A 120 10.43 6.41 5.19
N GLU A 121 11.09 5.83 6.19
CA GLU A 121 11.79 6.60 7.22
C GLU A 121 12.99 7.38 6.67
N GLN A 122 13.74 6.78 5.73
CA GLN A 122 14.81 7.47 5.01
C GLN A 122 14.26 8.65 4.19
N LEU A 123 13.16 8.46 3.46
CA LEU A 123 12.52 9.52 2.68
C LEU A 123 12.01 10.67 3.56
N ASN A 124 11.39 10.35 4.69
CA ASN A 124 10.92 11.37 5.65
C ASN A 124 12.09 12.18 6.24
N THR A 125 13.21 11.52 6.54
CA THR A 125 14.42 12.17 7.02
C THR A 125 15.01 13.10 5.96
N ALA A 126 15.11 12.62 4.71
CA ALA A 126 15.61 13.42 3.59
C ALA A 126 14.72 14.65 3.32
N ALA A 127 13.39 14.48 3.37
CA ALA A 127 12.45 15.59 3.22
C ALA A 127 12.65 16.67 4.31
N THR A 128 12.82 16.25 5.56
CA THR A 128 13.10 17.16 6.68
C THR A 128 14.41 17.93 6.48
N GLN A 129 15.44 17.29 5.93
CA GLN A 129 16.70 17.95 5.63
C GLN A 129 16.56 18.99 4.52
N LEU A 130 15.84 18.66 3.45
CA LEU A 130 15.56 19.60 2.36
C LEU A 130 14.73 20.81 2.82
N ASP A 131 13.77 20.61 3.73
CA ASP A 131 13.01 21.71 4.33
C ASP A 131 13.90 22.69 5.08
N LYS A 132 14.85 22.18 5.89
CA LYS A 132 15.84 23.02 6.60
C LYS A 132 16.74 23.78 5.63
N GLU A 133 17.22 23.12 4.58
CA GLU A 133 18.06 23.76 3.57
C GLU A 133 17.30 24.85 2.81
N ARG A 134 16.06 24.57 2.41
CA ARG A 134 15.17 25.56 1.78
C ARG A 134 15.01 26.79 2.67
N ASP A 135 14.75 26.61 3.96
CA ASP A 135 14.52 27.73 4.88
C ASP A 135 15.80 28.54 5.09
N LEU A 136 16.97 27.88 5.16
CA LEU A 136 18.27 28.55 5.17
C LEU A 136 18.50 29.40 3.90
N TRP A 137 18.20 28.84 2.73
CA TRP A 137 18.32 29.56 1.46
C TRP A 137 17.38 30.76 1.37
N LYS A 138 16.15 30.66 1.89
CA LYS A 138 15.22 31.78 1.98
C LYS A 138 15.81 32.92 2.82
N THR A 139 16.36 32.61 4.00
CA THR A 139 16.98 33.63 4.85
C THR A 139 18.16 34.31 4.15
N LYS A 140 19.06 33.54 3.54
CA LYS A 140 20.20 34.11 2.79
C LYS A 140 19.75 35.01 1.65
N THR A 141 18.73 34.58 0.90
CA THR A 141 18.18 35.36 -0.22
C THR A 141 17.60 36.69 0.28
N GLN A 142 16.87 36.68 1.40
CA GLN A 142 16.34 37.91 1.99
C GLN A 142 17.46 38.86 2.44
N GLU A 143 18.50 38.34 3.12
CA GLU A 143 19.65 39.15 3.53
C GLU A 143 20.38 39.79 2.35
N GLU A 144 20.45 39.10 1.21
CA GLU A 144 21.02 39.64 -0.03
C GLU A 144 20.12 40.72 -0.65
N GLN A 145 18.80 40.52 -0.64
CA GLN A 145 17.82 41.52 -1.10
C GLN A 145 17.89 42.80 -0.27
N ASP A 146 17.92 42.69 1.06
CA ASP A 146 18.01 43.83 1.98
C ASP A 146 19.31 44.62 1.76
N LYS A 147 20.42 43.92 1.48
CA LYS A 147 21.70 44.56 1.13
C LYS A 147 21.62 45.31 -0.19
N ASN A 148 20.97 44.72 -1.20
CA ASN A 148 20.81 45.35 -2.51
C ASN A 148 19.94 46.61 -2.41
N GLU A 149 18.81 46.54 -1.70
CA GLU A 149 17.93 47.69 -1.47
C GLU A 149 18.68 48.84 -0.78
N ASN A 150 19.51 48.53 0.22
CA ASN A 150 20.35 49.55 0.87
C ASN A 150 21.38 50.17 -0.09
N LEU A 151 21.96 49.39 -1.00
CA LEU A 151 22.89 49.90 -2.01
C LEU A 151 22.15 50.79 -3.02
N GLU A 152 20.98 50.39 -3.49
CA GLU A 152 20.13 51.18 -4.40
C GLU A 152 19.76 52.54 -3.77
N ASN A 153 19.37 52.54 -2.49
CA ASN A 153 19.10 53.78 -1.75
C ASN A 153 20.33 54.71 -1.68
N LYS A 154 21.53 54.16 -1.45
CA LYS A 154 22.78 54.94 -1.43
C LYS A 154 23.13 55.50 -2.81
N VAL A 155 22.91 54.73 -3.88
CA VAL A 155 23.12 55.19 -5.25
C VAL A 155 22.19 56.37 -5.54
N GLY A 156 20.90 56.27 -5.21
CA GLY A 156 19.95 57.37 -5.39
C GLY A 156 20.36 58.66 -4.66
N GLN A 157 20.85 58.55 -3.42
CA GLN A 157 21.37 59.70 -2.67
C GLN A 157 22.59 60.36 -3.34
N LEU A 158 23.48 59.57 -3.94
CA LEU A 158 24.63 60.07 -4.67
C LEU A 158 24.22 60.73 -5.99
N GLU A 159 23.25 60.17 -6.71
CA GLU A 159 22.70 60.74 -7.93
C GLU A 159 22.03 62.09 -7.66
N GLU A 160 21.24 62.21 -6.58
CA GLU A 160 20.66 63.48 -6.14
C GLU A 160 21.75 64.53 -5.82
N ALA A 161 22.79 64.12 -5.08
CA ALA A 161 23.90 65.00 -4.75
C ALA A 161 24.68 65.47 -5.99
N LEU A 162 24.91 64.57 -6.96
CA LEU A 162 25.54 64.91 -8.23
C LEU A 162 24.68 65.91 -9.01
N GLN A 163 23.37 65.69 -9.08
CA GLN A 163 22.46 66.60 -9.78
C GLN A 163 22.48 68.02 -9.18
N ILE A 164 22.57 68.14 -7.85
CA ILE A 164 22.70 69.43 -7.16
C ILE A 164 24.02 70.10 -7.56
N LEU A 165 25.14 69.39 -7.49
CA LEU A 165 26.46 69.93 -7.86
C LEU A 165 26.53 70.38 -9.32
N GLU A 166 25.92 69.61 -10.23
CA GLU A 166 25.83 69.98 -11.64
C GLU A 166 25.03 71.26 -11.85
N ASN A 167 23.91 71.42 -11.14
CA ASN A 167 23.09 72.64 -11.18
C ASN A 167 23.88 73.85 -10.67
N ASP A 168 24.59 73.71 -9.55
CA ASP A 168 25.42 74.77 -8.98
C ASP A 168 26.57 75.18 -9.92
N LEU A 169 27.24 74.20 -10.54
CA LEU A 169 28.31 74.46 -11.51
C LEU A 169 27.79 75.20 -12.75
N ASN A 170 26.62 74.80 -13.25
CA ASN A 170 25.98 75.46 -14.39
C ASN A 170 25.54 76.89 -14.03
N ALA A 171 25.07 77.13 -12.80
CA ALA A 171 24.77 78.47 -12.33
C ALA A 171 26.03 79.35 -12.34
N TYR A 172 27.17 78.84 -11.86
CA TYR A 172 28.44 79.58 -11.84
C TYR A 172 28.97 79.91 -13.25
N LYS A 173 28.85 78.99 -14.21
CA LYS A 173 29.30 79.21 -15.61
C LYS A 173 28.50 80.27 -16.37
N ASN A 174 27.30 80.63 -15.89
CA ASN A 174 26.41 81.60 -16.52
C ASN A 174 26.54 83.03 -15.92
N PHE A 175 27.52 83.25 -15.05
CA PHE A 175 28.00 84.57 -14.60
C PHE A 175 29.30 84.93 -15.31
#